data_AF-A0A7Y8HHD5-F1
#
_entry.id   AF-A0A7Y8HHD5-F1
#
_cell.length_a   1.000
_cell.length_b   1.000
_cell.length_c   1.000
_cell.angle_alpha   90.00
_cell.angle_beta   90.00
_cell.angle_gamma   90.00
#
_symmetry.space_group_name_H-M   'P 1'
#
loop_
_entity.id
_entity.type
_entity.pdbx_description
1 polymer ?
#
loop_
_entity_poly.entity_id
_entity_poly.type
_entity_poly.pdbx_seq_one_letter_code
_entity_poly.pdbx_strand_id
1 'polypeptide(L)'
;MGDFIQVEVRPGAGRSLPLYPTSATHGKKKIYAEALKGEEYTVVIRNFLPRRVRLVVAVDGRNIISGQKSWLRNNERMYILGPYETGEYRGWRTGSDRVNRFYFTDAADSYAAAFGDSSAMGVIAVAAYSEIGNSKSEIEISGRGAWSFL
;
A
#
# COMPACT_ATOMS: atom_id res chain seq x y z
N MET A 1 9.83 7.80 -17.04
CA MET A 1 10.44 8.24 -15.77
C MET A 1 10.50 7.04 -14.86
N GLY A 2 11.65 6.77 -14.23
CA GLY A 2 11.82 5.64 -13.32
C GLY A 2 11.04 5.83 -12.01
N ASP A 3 10.77 4.72 -11.32
CA ASP A 3 10.16 4.75 -9.99
C ASP A 3 11.07 5.51 -9.03
N PHE A 4 10.54 6.56 -8.40
CA PHE A 4 11.27 7.37 -7.42
C PHE A 4 10.93 7.01 -5.97
N ILE A 5 10.08 5.99 -5.81
CA ILE A 5 9.84 5.31 -4.55
C ILE A 5 10.07 3.82 -4.71
N GLN A 6 10.37 3.16 -3.61
CA GLN A 6 10.31 1.70 -3.48
C GLN A 6 9.24 1.35 -2.46
N VAL A 7 8.44 0.33 -2.77
CA VAL A 7 7.47 -0.25 -1.84
C VAL A 7 7.87 -1.69 -1.57
N GLU A 8 7.90 -2.05 -0.31
CA GLU A 8 8.16 -3.39 0.19
C GLU A 8 7.05 -3.78 1.18
N VAL A 9 6.66 -5.06 1.19
CA VAL A 9 5.86 -5.64 2.26
C VAL A 9 6.76 -6.48 3.14
N ARG A 10 6.85 -6.12 4.42
CA ARG A 10 7.63 -6.85 5.42
C ARG A 10 6.69 -7.60 6.38
N PRO A 11 6.67 -8.94 6.37
CA PRO A 11 5.95 -9.73 7.36
C PRO A 11 6.54 -9.57 8.76
N GLY A 12 5.69 -9.71 9.78
CA GLY A 12 6.07 -9.61 11.18
C GLY A 12 7.08 -10.67 11.61
N ALA A 13 7.12 -11.85 10.96
CA ALA A 13 8.07 -12.90 11.26
C ALA A 13 9.50 -12.67 10.70
N GLY A 14 9.77 -11.53 10.04
CA GLY A 14 11.11 -11.12 9.64
C GLY A 14 11.68 -11.80 8.38
N ARG A 15 10.91 -12.64 7.68
CA ARG A 15 11.27 -13.13 6.34
C ARG A 15 10.67 -12.22 5.27
N SER A 16 11.50 -11.59 4.43
CA SER A 16 11.01 -10.87 3.24
C SER A 16 10.24 -11.83 2.32
N LEU A 17 9.08 -11.41 1.83
CA LEU A 17 8.28 -12.23 0.92
C LEU A 17 8.94 -12.28 -0.46
N PRO A 18 8.87 -13.41 -1.18
CA PRO A 18 9.29 -13.47 -2.56
C PRO A 18 8.42 -12.51 -3.39
N LEU A 19 9.04 -11.47 -3.95
CA LEU A 19 8.39 -10.49 -4.80
C LEU A 19 8.57 -10.90 -6.26
N TYR A 20 7.47 -11.17 -6.96
CA TYR A 20 7.49 -11.52 -8.37
C TYR A 20 7.05 -10.31 -9.21
N PRO A 21 7.92 -9.69 -10.01
CA PRO A 21 7.51 -8.63 -10.93
C PRO A 21 6.64 -9.25 -12.03
N THR A 22 5.37 -8.81 -12.14
CA THR A 22 4.43 -9.46 -13.07
C THR A 22 4.27 -8.70 -14.39
N SER A 23 4.26 -7.36 -14.37
CA SER A 23 4.37 -6.52 -15.58
C SER A 23 4.45 -5.05 -15.17
N ALA A 24 5.21 -4.25 -15.91
CA ALA A 24 5.21 -2.79 -15.79
C ALA A 24 4.53 -2.21 -17.03
N THR A 25 3.29 -1.77 -16.92
CA THR A 25 2.57 -1.07 -17.99
C THR A 25 2.29 0.36 -17.56
N HIS A 26 2.64 1.34 -18.40
CA HIS A 26 2.28 2.76 -18.26
C HIS A 26 2.47 3.36 -16.84
N GLY A 27 3.72 3.38 -16.34
CA GLY A 27 4.05 4.05 -15.07
C GLY A 27 3.46 3.39 -13.82
N LYS A 28 2.84 2.21 -13.96
CA LYS A 28 2.40 1.35 -12.87
C LYS A 28 3.30 0.13 -12.77
N LYS A 29 3.86 -0.11 -11.58
CA LYS A 29 4.64 -1.32 -11.29
C LYS A 29 3.80 -2.29 -10.50
N LYS A 30 3.58 -3.50 -11.04
CA LYS A 30 2.88 -4.58 -10.32
C LYS A 30 3.88 -5.59 -9.77
N ILE A 31 3.78 -5.86 -8.48
CA ILE A 31 4.59 -6.82 -7.75
C ILE A 31 3.64 -7.84 -7.12
N TYR A 32 3.99 -9.12 -7.14
CA TYR A 32 3.20 -10.14 -6.49
C TYR A 32 3.91 -10.65 -5.22
N ALA A 33 3.20 -10.76 -4.11
CA ALA A 33 3.67 -11.28 -2.83
C ALA A 33 2.74 -12.40 -2.33
N GLU A 34 3.31 -13.49 -1.85
CA GLU A 34 2.58 -14.59 -1.20
C GLU A 34 2.81 -14.55 0.29
N ALA A 35 1.77 -14.73 1.10
CA ALA A 35 1.87 -14.61 2.56
C ALA A 35 0.94 -15.56 3.30
N LEU A 36 1.26 -15.79 4.57
CA LEU A 36 0.57 -16.74 5.42
C LEU A 36 -0.62 -16.07 6.13
N LYS A 37 -1.78 -16.73 6.09
CA LYS A 37 -3.00 -16.27 6.80
C LYS A 37 -2.70 -15.99 8.27
N GLY A 38 -3.19 -14.86 8.77
CA GLY A 38 -3.07 -14.44 10.17
C GLY A 38 -1.76 -13.74 10.52
N GLU A 39 -0.82 -13.62 9.58
CA GLU A 39 0.45 -12.91 9.84
C GLU A 39 0.27 -11.39 9.70
N GLU A 40 0.85 -10.62 10.62
CA GLU A 40 0.92 -9.17 10.50
C GLU A 40 1.93 -8.74 9.43
N TYR A 41 1.70 -7.59 8.79
CA TYR A 41 2.69 -7.03 7.89
C TYR A 41 2.82 -5.52 8.01
N THR A 42 3.96 -5.03 7.53
CA THR A 42 4.28 -3.61 7.43
C THR A 42 4.48 -3.24 5.96
N VAL A 43 3.81 -2.19 5.51
CA VAL A 43 4.13 -1.55 4.23
C VAL A 43 5.30 -0.59 4.47
N VAL A 44 6.42 -0.85 3.81
CA VAL A 44 7.63 -0.02 3.91
C VAL A 44 7.78 0.74 2.60
N ILE A 45 7.86 2.07 2.68
CA ILE A 45 7.98 2.94 1.51
C ILE A 45 9.22 3.79 1.66
N ARG A 46 10.14 3.71 0.69
CA ARG A 46 11.36 4.51 0.64
C ARG A 46 11.29 5.54 -0.45
N ASN A 47 11.58 6.80 -0.11
CA ASN A 47 11.77 7.88 -1.07
C ASN A 47 13.22 7.89 -1.57
N PHE A 48 13.45 7.97 -2.88
CA PHE A 48 14.80 8.12 -3.45
C PHE A 48 15.12 9.55 -3.89
N LEU A 49 14.19 10.48 -3.74
CA LEU A 49 14.39 11.87 -4.16
C LEU A 49 15.00 12.71 -3.01
N PRO A 50 15.82 13.72 -3.34
CA PRO A 50 16.31 14.74 -2.40
C PRO A 50 15.23 15.78 -2.04
N ARG A 51 13.96 15.40 -2.03
CA ARG A 51 12.82 16.29 -1.80
C ARG A 51 11.64 15.49 -1.26
N ARG A 52 10.68 16.19 -0.66
CA ARG A 52 9.48 15.56 -0.12
C ARG A 52 8.61 14.98 -1.24
N VAL A 53 7.95 13.88 -0.92
CA VAL A 53 6.93 13.25 -1.75
C VAL A 53 5.65 13.09 -0.93
N ARG A 54 4.50 13.22 -1.58
CA ARG A 54 3.20 12.94 -0.96
C ARG A 54 2.74 11.56 -1.38
N LEU A 55 2.26 10.77 -0.43
CA LEU A 55 1.91 9.37 -0.61
C LEU A 55 0.43 9.15 -0.33
N VAL A 56 -0.29 8.65 -1.33
CA VAL A 56 -1.58 7.99 -1.13
C VAL A 56 -1.29 6.49 -1.02
N VAL A 57 -1.65 5.90 0.13
CA VAL A 57 -1.51 4.46 0.36
C VAL A 57 -2.91 3.88 0.51
N ALA A 58 -3.22 2.91 -0.35
CA ALA A 58 -4.46 2.17 -0.34
C ALA A 58 -4.19 0.69 -0.14
N VAL A 59 -5.02 0.04 0.66
CA VAL A 59 -5.03 -1.41 0.86
C VAL A 59 -6.45 -1.88 0.55
N ASP A 60 -6.63 -2.98 -0.18
CA ASP A 60 -7.94 -3.51 -0.60
C ASP A 60 -8.90 -2.41 -1.14
N GLY A 61 -8.35 -1.44 -1.88
CA GLY A 61 -9.10 -0.32 -2.48
C GLY A 61 -9.47 0.83 -1.52
N ARG A 62 -8.95 0.87 -0.29
CA ARG A 62 -9.25 1.91 0.72
C ARG A 62 -8.02 2.63 1.22
N ASN A 63 -8.14 3.94 1.37
CA ASN A 63 -7.07 4.79 1.85
C ASN A 63 -6.82 4.52 3.35
N ILE A 64 -5.58 4.22 3.74
CA ILE A 64 -5.26 3.77 5.10
C ILE A 64 -5.38 4.86 6.18
N ILE A 65 -5.44 6.13 5.77
CA ILE A 65 -5.63 7.28 6.67
C ILE A 65 -7.11 7.56 6.91
N SER A 66 -7.95 7.46 5.87
CA SER A 66 -9.37 7.84 5.94
C SER A 66 -10.34 6.67 6.05
N GLY A 67 -9.92 5.45 5.68
CA GLY A 67 -10.79 4.27 5.53
C GLY A 67 -11.76 4.36 4.34
N GLN A 68 -11.78 5.47 3.60
CA GLN A 68 -12.66 5.67 2.44
C GLN A 68 -12.11 4.98 1.19
N LYS A 69 -12.99 4.69 0.22
CA LYS A 69 -12.61 4.18 -1.09
C LYS A 69 -11.57 5.10 -1.74
N SER A 70 -10.45 4.53 -2.18
CA SER A 70 -9.34 5.25 -2.78
C SER A 70 -9.32 5.09 -4.29
N TRP A 71 -9.05 6.18 -4.99
CA TRP A 71 -8.77 6.23 -6.42
C TRP A 71 -7.32 6.64 -6.69
N LEU A 72 -6.48 6.60 -5.65
CA LEU A 72 -5.09 7.01 -5.66
C LEU A 72 -4.88 8.45 -6.16
N ARG A 73 -5.83 9.35 -5.93
CA ARG A 73 -5.79 10.74 -6.43
C ARG A 73 -5.11 11.70 -5.45
N ASN A 74 -4.54 12.77 -5.99
CA ASN A 74 -3.83 13.79 -5.21
C ASN A 74 -4.74 14.74 -4.38
N ASN A 75 -6.05 14.49 -4.32
CA ASN A 75 -6.98 15.19 -3.45
C ASN A 75 -7.40 14.34 -2.23
N GLU A 76 -6.93 13.09 -2.15
CA GLU A 76 -7.14 12.21 -1.00
C GLU A 76 -6.19 12.55 0.16
N ARG A 77 -6.46 12.01 1.36
CA ARG A 77 -5.54 12.14 2.50
C ARG A 77 -4.21 11.46 2.18
N MET A 78 -3.11 12.13 2.49
CA MET A 78 -1.75 11.68 2.17
C MET A 78 -0.80 11.78 3.34
N TYR A 79 0.20 10.89 3.33
CA TYR A 79 1.42 11.08 4.11
C TYR A 79 2.39 11.98 3.35
N ILE A 80 3.26 12.66 4.10
CA ILE A 80 4.43 13.35 3.55
C ILE A 80 5.63 12.53 3.97
N LEU A 81 6.45 12.13 2.98
CA LEU A 81 7.72 11.44 3.20
C LEU A 81 8.85 12.37 2.78
N GLY A 82 9.78 12.60 3.69
CA GLY A 82 10.94 13.47 3.58
C GLY A 82 11.96 13.00 2.53
N PRO A 83 12.93 13.87 2.20
CA PRO A 83 14.05 13.50 1.32
C PRO A 83 14.75 12.25 1.83
N TYR A 84 14.91 11.24 0.97
CA TYR A 84 15.56 9.95 1.29
C TYR A 84 14.96 9.16 2.46
N GLU A 85 13.80 9.58 2.98
CA GLU A 85 13.18 8.99 4.15
C GLU A 85 12.53 7.64 3.83
N THR A 86 12.43 6.78 4.84
CA THR A 86 11.68 5.52 4.79
C THR A 86 10.54 5.56 5.79
N GLY A 87 9.31 5.39 5.30
CA GLY A 87 8.11 5.31 6.12
C GLY A 87 7.66 3.87 6.32
N GLU A 88 7.26 3.53 7.55
CA GLU A 88 6.70 2.22 7.89
C GLU A 88 5.23 2.36 8.30
N TYR A 89 4.34 1.65 7.61
CA TYR A 89 2.89 1.67 7.82
C TYR A 89 2.42 0.28 8.24
N ARG A 90 2.17 0.12 9.54
CA ARG A 90 1.82 -1.18 10.17
C ARG A 90 0.31 -1.41 10.32
N GLY A 91 -0.49 -0.44 9.93
CA GLY A 91 -1.91 -0.46 10.18
C GLY A 91 -2.65 0.75 9.64
N TRP A 92 -3.95 0.76 9.88
CA TRP A 92 -4.87 1.82 9.50
C TRP A 92 -5.51 2.45 10.73
N ARG A 93 -6.07 3.66 10.59
CA ARG A 93 -6.64 4.42 11.72
C ARG A 93 -8.17 4.47 11.62
N THR A 94 -8.85 4.05 12.68
CA THR A 94 -10.29 4.29 12.89
C THR A 94 -10.44 5.35 13.98
N GLY A 95 -10.65 6.61 13.60
CA GLY A 95 -10.79 7.70 14.57
C GLY A 95 -9.47 8.09 15.28
N SER A 96 -9.58 8.83 16.39
CA SER A 96 -8.45 9.50 17.03
C SER A 96 -7.44 8.54 17.69
N ASP A 97 -7.85 7.37 18.19
CA ASP A 97 -7.01 6.65 19.17
C ASP A 97 -6.84 5.14 18.93
N ARG A 98 -7.40 4.57 17.85
CA ARG A 98 -7.25 3.13 17.55
C ARG A 98 -6.49 2.90 16.25
N VAL A 99 -5.28 2.34 16.38
CA VAL A 99 -4.50 1.80 15.26
C VAL A 99 -4.78 0.32 15.17
N ASN A 100 -5.43 -0.09 14.09
CA ASN A 100 -5.65 -1.50 13.78
C ASN A 100 -4.52 -1.98 12.86
N ARG A 101 -3.96 -3.14 13.16
CA ARG A 101 -2.80 -3.67 12.43
C ARG A 101 -3.24 -4.33 11.14
N PHE A 102 -2.39 -4.25 10.13
CA PHE A 102 -2.63 -5.03 8.93
C PHE A 102 -2.25 -6.50 9.17
N TYR A 103 -3.07 -7.42 8.66
CA TYR A 103 -2.78 -8.84 8.65
C TYR A 103 -3.33 -9.48 7.38
N PHE A 104 -2.75 -10.62 7.01
CA PHE A 104 -3.19 -11.43 5.87
C PHE A 104 -4.44 -12.23 6.21
N THR A 105 -5.46 -12.23 5.34
CA THR A 105 -6.64 -13.07 5.50
C THR A 105 -7.03 -13.78 4.21
N ASP A 106 -7.89 -14.78 4.31
CA ASP A 106 -8.51 -15.41 3.14
C ASP A 106 -9.52 -14.46 2.49
N ALA A 107 -9.64 -14.52 1.16
CA ALA A 107 -10.51 -13.61 0.41
C ALA A 107 -11.99 -13.63 0.89
N ALA A 108 -12.47 -14.76 1.42
CA ALA A 108 -13.83 -14.88 1.96
C ALA A 108 -14.04 -14.13 3.29
N ASP A 109 -12.96 -13.91 4.07
CA ASP A 109 -12.99 -13.27 5.39
C ASP A 109 -12.54 -11.79 5.35
N SER A 110 -12.27 -11.24 4.16
CA SER A 110 -11.77 -9.86 4.03
C SER A 110 -12.88 -8.81 4.04
N TYR A 111 -12.50 -7.65 4.58
CA TYR A 111 -13.31 -6.44 4.61
C TYR A 111 -13.92 -6.07 3.24
N ALA A 112 -13.23 -6.30 2.13
CA ALA A 112 -13.77 -5.96 0.80
C ALA A 112 -14.92 -6.89 0.35
N ALA A 113 -14.99 -8.14 0.83
CA ALA A 113 -16.16 -9.01 0.65
C ALA A 113 -17.32 -8.54 1.54
N ALA A 114 -17.04 -8.09 2.76
CA ALA A 114 -18.03 -7.55 3.68
C ALA A 114 -18.74 -6.27 3.15
N PHE A 115 -18.12 -5.56 2.20
CA PHE A 115 -18.71 -4.37 1.56
C PHE A 115 -19.08 -4.57 0.07
N GLY A 116 -18.99 -5.80 -0.46
CA GLY A 116 -19.42 -6.14 -1.81
C GLY A 116 -18.57 -5.55 -2.95
N ASP A 117 -17.37 -5.04 -2.68
CA ASP A 117 -16.46 -4.49 -3.69
C ASP A 117 -15.18 -5.34 -3.76
N SER A 118 -15.30 -6.45 -4.49
CA SER A 118 -14.23 -7.44 -4.65
C SER A 118 -13.18 -7.07 -5.71
N SER A 119 -13.35 -5.93 -6.38
CA SER A 119 -12.56 -5.55 -7.56
C SER A 119 -11.08 -5.23 -7.24
N ALA A 120 -10.78 -4.86 -6.00
CA ALA A 120 -9.44 -4.49 -5.54
C ALA A 120 -8.93 -5.39 -4.39
N MET A 121 -9.62 -6.51 -4.12
CA MET A 121 -9.22 -7.46 -3.08
C MET A 121 -7.83 -8.00 -3.34
N GLY A 122 -7.00 -8.03 -2.29
CA GLY A 122 -5.66 -8.57 -2.41
C GLY A 122 -4.66 -7.61 -3.05
N VAL A 123 -4.94 -6.30 -3.07
CA VAL A 123 -4.02 -5.28 -3.61
C VAL A 123 -3.65 -4.21 -2.58
N ILE A 124 -2.35 -3.98 -2.40
CA ILE A 124 -1.78 -2.75 -1.81
C ILE A 124 -1.37 -1.84 -2.96
N ALA A 125 -1.87 -0.61 -3.01
CA ALA A 125 -1.51 0.35 -4.03
C ALA A 125 -0.96 1.64 -3.40
N VAL A 126 0.17 2.11 -3.93
CA VAL A 126 0.83 3.34 -3.49
C VAL A 126 0.96 4.26 -4.68
N ALA A 127 0.44 5.49 -4.55
CA ALA A 127 0.74 6.57 -5.47
C ALA A 127 1.57 7.64 -4.79
N ALA A 128 2.74 7.93 -5.35
CA ALA A 128 3.62 9.00 -4.91
C ALA A 128 3.59 10.17 -5.89
N TYR A 129 3.49 11.37 -5.33
CA TYR A 129 3.47 12.64 -6.04
C TYR A 129 4.65 13.49 -5.59
N SER A 130 5.52 13.88 -6.53
CA SER A 130 6.62 14.80 -6.21
C SER A 130 6.14 16.24 -6.06
N GLU A 131 6.70 17.02 -5.13
CA GLU A 131 6.34 18.44 -4.95
C GLU A 131 6.69 19.32 -6.16
N ILE A 132 7.64 18.90 -7.00
CA ILE A 132 8.13 19.69 -8.15
C ILE A 132 8.12 18.80 -9.41
N GLY A 133 7.23 19.13 -10.34
CA GLY A 133 6.96 18.35 -11.55
C GLY A 133 5.72 17.47 -11.40
N ASN A 134 4.94 17.32 -12.46
CA ASN A 134 3.75 16.45 -12.52
C ASN A 134 4.16 14.96 -12.62
N SER A 135 5.10 14.54 -11.77
CA SER A 135 5.64 13.19 -11.76
C SER A 135 4.88 12.36 -10.74
N LYS A 136 4.22 11.31 -11.23
CA LYS A 136 3.53 10.29 -10.44
C LYS A 136 4.28 8.98 -10.57
N SER A 137 4.50 8.28 -9.47
CA SER A 137 4.86 6.86 -9.48
C SER A 137 3.77 6.07 -8.78
N GLU A 138 3.37 4.94 -9.36
CA GLU A 138 2.30 4.10 -8.84
C GLU A 138 2.78 2.65 -8.76
N ILE A 139 2.74 2.08 -7.57
CA ILE A 139 3.20 0.71 -7.32
C ILE A 139 2.03 -0.06 -6.71
N GLU A 140 1.65 -1.15 -7.36
CA GLU A 140 0.64 -2.10 -6.90
C GLU A 140 1.34 -3.39 -6.46
N ILE A 141 1.02 -3.89 -5.28
CA ILE A 141 1.43 -5.18 -4.77
C ILE A 141 0.19 -6.06 -4.65
N SER A 142 0.12 -7.14 -5.42
CA SER A 142 -0.96 -8.12 -5.38
C SER A 142 -0.54 -9.39 -4.62
N GLY A 143 -1.49 -10.15 -4.08
CA GLY A 143 -1.22 -11.45 -3.47
C GLY A 143 -2.35 -12.46 -3.68
N ARG A 144 -2.06 -13.76 -3.49
CA ARG A 144 -3.08 -14.82 -3.38
C ARG A 144 -3.69 -14.76 -1.99
N GLY A 145 -4.64 -13.84 -1.78
CA GLY A 145 -5.28 -13.61 -0.50
C GLY A 145 -5.80 -12.18 -0.42
N ALA A 146 -6.31 -11.77 0.75
CA ALA A 146 -6.77 -10.41 0.96
C ALA A 146 -5.97 -9.70 2.06
N TRP A 147 -5.78 -8.39 1.88
CA TRP A 147 -5.00 -7.56 2.79
C TRP A 147 -5.96 -6.84 3.73
N SER A 148 -6.05 -7.35 4.95
CA SER A 148 -7.26 -7.12 5.73
C SER A 148 -7.20 -5.86 6.61
N PHE A 149 -8.39 -5.31 6.87
CA PHE A 149 -8.70 -4.07 7.62
C PHE A 149 -9.42 -4.31 8.96
N LEU A 150 -9.50 -5.52 9.55
CA LEU A 150 -10.20 -5.66 10.86
C LEU A 150 -9.61 -4.75 11.94
#